data_AF-A0A315T0K5-F1
#
_entry.id   AF-A0A315T0K5-F1
#
_cell.length_a   1.000
_cell.length_b   1.000
_cell.length_c   1.000
_cell.angle_alpha   90.00
_cell.angle_beta   90.00
_cell.angle_gamma   90.00
#
_symmetry.space_group_name_H-M   'P 1'
#
loop_
_entity.id
_entity.type
_entity.pdbx_description
1 polymer ?
#
loop_
_entity_poly.entity_id
_entity_poly.type
_entity_poly.pdbx_seq_one_letter_code
_entity_poly.pdbx_strand_id
1 'polypeptide(L)'
;MATTILQTLDNLFFYFGEVPDSNTEVPLQRIENTLGHFLHFTRTPDGTLTDISATGGTRVHLHYDNPLGRLTDIKRVVDNQAVETLTQYRYDEYGQLTTVIISQDPVGLLGGANLYRYAPNPCTWIDPWGWAYKDVDFTGSPDLFPVTGNQKNIVTITMQGSRPRDFTQAFKEAGIKASNPAVDDYTWHHVDDFDPKTGKTTMQHVKTSAHEATFPHGGSVSQYEKHFGLRSGRYGKPESIAIAQDKGWLKGRAPKTNTGTC
;
A
#
# COMPACT_ATOMS: atom_id res chain seq x y z
N MET A 1 3.17 -19.89 -33.37
CA MET A 1 1.95 -19.49 -32.65
C MET A 1 2.21 -18.10 -32.06
N ALA A 2 1.21 -17.24 -31.98
CA ALA A 2 1.37 -15.87 -31.48
C ALA A 2 0.89 -15.79 -30.04
N THR A 3 1.66 -15.11 -29.18
CA THR A 3 1.24 -14.83 -27.81
C THR A 3 0.13 -13.78 -27.82
N THR A 4 -0.99 -14.05 -27.15
CA THR A 4 -2.10 -13.10 -27.04
C THR A 4 -1.98 -12.29 -25.75
N ILE A 5 -2.02 -10.97 -25.92
CA ILE A 5 -2.02 -9.98 -24.84
C ILE A 5 -3.19 -9.03 -25.07
N LEU A 6 -3.99 -8.78 -24.03
CA LEU A 6 -4.99 -7.72 -24.02
C LEU A 6 -4.52 -6.58 -23.13
N GLN A 7 -4.55 -5.35 -23.65
CA GLN A 7 -4.23 -4.14 -22.89
C GLN A 7 -5.50 -3.33 -22.66
N THR A 8 -5.73 -2.92 -21.43
CA THR A 8 -6.83 -2.03 -21.06
C THR A 8 -6.43 -0.56 -21.14
N LEU A 9 -7.41 0.35 -21.15
CA LEU A 9 -7.17 1.81 -21.22
C LEU A 9 -6.46 2.36 -19.97
N ASP A 10 -6.57 1.67 -18.84
CA ASP A 10 -5.86 1.95 -17.58
C ASP A 10 -4.49 1.26 -17.51
N ASN A 11 -4.00 0.73 -18.64
CA ASN A 11 -2.68 0.12 -18.80
C ASN A 11 -2.42 -1.13 -17.94
N LEU A 12 -3.43 -1.98 -17.79
CA LEU A 12 -3.25 -3.36 -17.36
C LEU A 12 -3.11 -4.28 -18.58
N PHE A 13 -2.20 -5.23 -18.48
CA PHE A 13 -1.89 -6.23 -19.49
C PHE A 13 -2.35 -7.60 -19.01
N PHE A 14 -3.12 -8.30 -19.83
CA PHE A 14 -3.63 -9.64 -19.58
C PHE A 14 -2.98 -10.60 -20.57
N TYR A 15 -2.22 -11.58 -20.06
CA TYR A 15 -1.47 -12.53 -20.86
C TYR A 15 -2.18 -13.88 -20.87
N PHE A 16 -2.49 -14.38 -22.07
CA PHE A 16 -3.14 -15.68 -22.27
C PHE A 16 -2.15 -16.74 -22.77
N GLY A 17 -0.91 -16.36 -23.08
CA GLY A 17 0.07 -17.25 -23.70
C GLY A 17 -0.26 -17.49 -25.18
N GLU A 18 0.09 -18.67 -25.69
CA GLU A 18 -0.28 -19.09 -27.03
C GLU A 18 -1.78 -19.43 -27.06
N VAL A 19 -2.53 -18.71 -27.89
CA VAL A 19 -3.95 -18.99 -28.13
C VAL A 19 -4.05 -19.84 -29.40
N PRO A 20 -4.61 -21.06 -29.33
CA PRO A 20 -4.83 -21.88 -30.51
C PRO A 20 -5.96 -21.29 -31.37
N ASP A 21 -5.94 -21.55 -32.68
CA ASP A 21 -6.97 -21.11 -33.64
C ASP A 21 -8.32 -21.84 -33.46
N SER A 22 -8.47 -22.65 -32.41
CA SER A 22 -9.71 -23.27 -32.00
C SER A 22 -10.52 -22.36 -31.09
N ASN A 23 -11.85 -22.46 -31.14
CA ASN A 23 -12.78 -21.74 -30.25
C ASN A 23 -12.80 -22.33 -28.82
N THR A 24 -11.63 -22.64 -28.28
CA THR A 24 -11.40 -23.24 -26.97
C THR A 24 -11.03 -22.16 -25.97
N GLU A 25 -11.53 -22.30 -24.74
CA GLU A 25 -11.17 -21.38 -23.66
C GLU A 25 -9.68 -21.46 -23.34
N VAL A 26 -9.05 -20.28 -23.22
CA VAL A 26 -7.64 -20.17 -22.84
C VAL A 26 -7.54 -19.49 -21.48
N PRO A 27 -6.86 -20.11 -20.50
CA PRO A 27 -6.77 -19.54 -19.17
C PRO A 27 -5.85 -18.32 -19.15
N LEU A 28 -6.25 -17.30 -18.40
CA LEU A 28 -5.40 -16.15 -18.09
C LEU A 28 -4.17 -16.60 -17.31
N GLN A 29 -2.98 -16.31 -17.83
CA GLN A 29 -1.70 -16.70 -17.23
C GLN A 29 -1.11 -15.61 -16.34
N ARG A 30 -1.31 -14.34 -16.69
CA ARG A 30 -0.73 -13.21 -15.95
C ARG A 30 -1.55 -11.95 -16.13
N ILE A 31 -1.63 -11.14 -15.08
CA ILE A 31 -2.05 -9.74 -15.13
C ILE A 31 -0.84 -8.91 -14.73
N GLU A 32 -0.52 -7.85 -15.46
CA GLU A 32 0.63 -6.98 -15.19
C GLU A 32 0.26 -5.51 -15.43
N ASN A 33 0.86 -4.59 -14.67
CA ASN A 33 0.75 -3.16 -14.93
C ASN A 33 2.00 -2.63 -15.64
N THR A 34 1.99 -1.35 -16.04
CA THR A 34 3.14 -0.70 -16.69
C THR A 34 4.40 -0.61 -15.85
N LEU A 35 4.29 -0.82 -14.54
CA LEU A 35 5.41 -0.82 -13.59
C LEU A 35 6.03 -2.22 -13.43
N GLY A 36 5.52 -3.22 -14.15
CA GLY A 36 5.99 -4.61 -14.07
C GLY A 36 5.48 -5.38 -12.84
N HIS A 37 4.54 -4.81 -12.08
CA HIS A 37 3.88 -5.53 -11.00
C HIS A 37 2.84 -6.47 -11.57
N PHE A 38 2.81 -7.71 -11.07
CA PHE A 38 2.02 -8.76 -11.67
C PHE A 38 1.32 -9.68 -10.66
N LEU A 39 0.28 -10.35 -11.15
CA LEU A 39 -0.24 -11.60 -10.64
C LEU A 39 -0.02 -12.68 -11.70
N HIS A 40 0.58 -13.80 -11.33
CA HIS A 40 0.81 -14.95 -12.20
C HIS A 40 0.04 -16.16 -11.69
N PHE A 41 -0.61 -16.88 -12.60
CA PHE A 41 -1.52 -17.97 -12.31
C PHE A 41 -0.93 -19.29 -12.80
N THR A 42 -0.53 -20.16 -11.87
CA THR A 42 0.01 -21.48 -12.18
C THR A 42 -1.09 -22.52 -12.08
N ARG A 43 -1.17 -23.38 -13.10
CA ARG A 43 -2.17 -24.45 -13.20
C ARG A 43 -1.51 -25.80 -13.42
N THR A 44 -2.21 -26.86 -13.04
CA THR A 44 -1.88 -28.24 -13.46
C THR A 44 -2.13 -28.43 -14.96
N PRO A 45 -1.64 -29.54 -15.57
CA PRO A 45 -1.88 -29.84 -16.99
C PRO A 45 -3.36 -29.97 -17.37
N ASP A 46 -4.23 -30.37 -16.44
CA ASP A 46 -5.68 -30.43 -16.58
C ASP A 46 -6.38 -29.07 -16.38
N GLY A 47 -5.64 -28.01 -16.05
CA GLY A 47 -6.15 -26.65 -15.96
C GLY A 47 -6.54 -26.18 -14.56
N THR A 48 -6.37 -27.03 -13.53
CA THR A 48 -6.68 -26.66 -12.14
C THR A 48 -5.68 -25.64 -11.60
N LEU A 49 -6.15 -24.50 -11.09
CA LEU A 49 -5.31 -23.43 -10.53
C LEU A 49 -4.68 -23.87 -9.21
N THR A 50 -3.35 -23.93 -9.13
CA THR A 50 -2.65 -24.34 -7.90
C THR A 50 -2.01 -23.18 -7.18
N ASP A 51 -1.58 -22.14 -7.91
CA ASP A 51 -0.85 -21.04 -7.31
C ASP A 51 -1.19 -19.70 -7.94
N ILE A 52 -1.22 -18.68 -7.09
CA ILE A 52 -1.21 -17.28 -7.51
C ILE A 52 0.03 -16.64 -6.90
N SER A 53 0.91 -16.13 -7.76
CA SER A 53 2.16 -15.48 -7.36
C SER A 53 2.08 -14.00 -7.69
N ALA A 54 2.51 -13.15 -6.78
CA ALA A 54 2.65 -11.73 -7.01
C ALA A 54 4.12 -11.33 -7.16
N THR A 55 4.35 -10.09 -7.59
CA THR A 55 5.67 -9.46 -7.49
C THR A 55 6.18 -9.48 -6.03
N GLY A 56 7.49 -9.40 -5.81
CA GLY A 56 8.07 -9.41 -4.47
C GLY A 56 8.15 -10.79 -3.79
N GLY A 57 7.82 -11.88 -4.51
CA GLY A 57 7.99 -13.26 -4.02
C GLY A 57 6.81 -13.80 -3.20
N THR A 58 5.74 -13.02 -3.07
CA THR A 58 4.50 -13.46 -2.43
C THR A 58 3.82 -14.54 -3.27
N ARG A 59 3.44 -15.65 -2.66
CA ARG A 59 2.73 -16.75 -3.32
C ARG A 59 1.64 -17.28 -2.40
N VAL A 60 0.47 -17.57 -2.97
CA VAL A 60 -0.56 -18.39 -2.32
C VAL A 60 -0.72 -19.70 -3.07
N HIS A 61 -0.89 -20.77 -2.32
CA HIS A 61 -1.11 -22.13 -2.82
C HIS A 61 -2.52 -22.59 -2.49
N LEU A 62 -3.22 -23.11 -3.48
CA LEU A 62 -4.61 -23.57 -3.40
C LEU A 62 -4.63 -25.10 -3.33
N HIS A 63 -5.11 -25.64 -2.22
CA HIS A 63 -5.33 -27.08 -2.05
C HIS A 63 -6.78 -27.44 -2.34
N TYR A 64 -6.99 -28.57 -3.01
CA TYR A 64 -8.30 -29.08 -3.35
C TYR A 64 -8.52 -30.45 -2.69
N ASP A 65 -9.74 -30.73 -2.23
CA ASP A 65 -10.10 -32.10 -1.86
C ASP A 65 -10.09 -33.01 -3.08
N ASN A 66 -9.82 -34.29 -2.81
CA ASN A 66 -10.13 -35.35 -3.72
C ASN A 66 -11.30 -36.18 -3.13
N PRO A 67 -12.27 -36.62 -3.95
CA PRO A 67 -12.30 -36.56 -5.42
C PRO A 67 -13.10 -35.38 -5.99
N LEU A 68 -13.72 -34.53 -5.17
CA LEU A 68 -14.69 -33.55 -5.65
C LEU A 68 -14.05 -32.30 -6.25
N GLY A 69 -12.72 -32.15 -6.14
CA GLY A 69 -11.97 -31.05 -6.74
C GLY A 69 -12.33 -29.70 -6.12
N ARG A 70 -12.71 -29.69 -4.84
CA ARG A 70 -13.19 -28.50 -4.13
C ARG A 70 -12.05 -27.85 -3.39
N LEU A 71 -11.92 -26.53 -3.51
CA LEU A 71 -10.92 -25.76 -2.77
C LEU A 71 -11.13 -25.97 -1.26
N THR A 72 -10.11 -26.46 -0.57
CA THR A 72 -10.16 -26.75 0.88
C THR A 72 -9.28 -25.82 1.68
N ASP A 73 -8.11 -25.47 1.18
CA ASP A 73 -7.19 -24.57 1.88
C ASP A 73 -6.54 -23.59 0.90
N ILE A 74 -6.42 -22.33 1.32
CA ILE A 74 -5.54 -21.35 0.69
C ILE A 74 -4.42 -21.07 1.67
N LYS A 75 -3.17 -21.31 1.27
CA LYS A 75 -1.99 -21.14 2.13
C LYS A 75 -1.03 -20.13 1.57
N ARG A 76 -0.48 -19.26 2.41
CA ARG A 76 0.64 -18.39 2.03
C ARG A 76 1.93 -19.20 2.02
N VAL A 77 2.73 -19.02 0.97
CA VAL A 77 4.02 -19.68 0.77
C VAL A 77 5.11 -18.61 0.72
N VAL A 78 6.16 -18.82 1.50
CA VAL A 78 7.39 -18.01 1.52
C VAL A 78 8.57 -18.98 1.41
N ASP A 79 9.52 -18.70 0.53
CA ASP A 79 10.71 -19.55 0.30
C ASP A 79 10.36 -21.03 0.07
N ASN A 80 9.29 -21.27 -0.69
CA ASN A 80 8.76 -22.61 -1.02
C ASN A 80 8.30 -23.43 0.20
N GLN A 81 8.04 -22.78 1.34
CA GLN A 81 7.42 -23.38 2.51
C GLN A 81 6.05 -22.75 2.80
N ALA A 82 5.05 -23.57 3.08
CA ALA A 82 3.75 -23.08 3.54
C ALA A 82 3.89 -22.53 4.96
N VAL A 83 3.71 -21.23 5.11
CA VAL A 83 3.92 -20.52 6.38
C VAL A 83 2.62 -20.26 7.13
N GLU A 84 1.48 -20.24 6.45
CA GLU A 84 0.21 -19.82 7.03
C GLU A 84 -0.99 -20.34 6.21
N THR A 85 -2.07 -20.75 6.87
CA THR A 85 -3.36 -21.04 6.21
C THR A 85 -4.25 -19.81 6.31
N LEU A 86 -4.54 -19.18 5.17
CA LEU A 86 -5.33 -17.96 5.07
C LEU A 86 -6.83 -18.23 5.17
N THR A 87 -7.29 -19.25 4.44
CA THR A 87 -8.69 -19.64 4.40
C THR A 87 -8.78 -21.15 4.31
N GLN A 88 -9.77 -21.71 4.99
CA GLN A 88 -10.11 -23.11 4.92
C GLN A 88 -11.63 -23.27 4.71
N TYR A 89 -12.00 -24.12 3.78
CA TYR A 89 -13.37 -24.47 3.45
C TYR A 89 -13.64 -25.90 3.90
N ARG A 90 -14.78 -26.12 4.57
CA ARG A 90 -15.25 -27.45 4.98
C ARG A 90 -16.58 -27.74 4.31
N TYR A 91 -16.74 -29.00 3.91
CA TYR A 91 -17.92 -29.50 3.24
C TYR A 91 -18.52 -30.66 4.04
N ASP A 92 -19.83 -30.85 3.96
CA ASP A 92 -20.48 -32.07 4.47
C ASP A 92 -20.30 -33.24 3.50
N GLU A 93 -20.87 -34.39 3.86
CA GLU A 93 -20.85 -35.62 3.06
C GLU A 93 -21.55 -35.50 1.69
N TYR A 94 -22.42 -34.49 1.53
CA TYR A 94 -23.11 -34.19 0.27
C TYR A 94 -22.36 -33.14 -0.56
N GLY A 95 -21.23 -32.65 -0.06
CA GLY A 95 -20.52 -31.55 -0.69
C GLY A 95 -21.30 -30.24 -0.62
N GLN A 96 -21.99 -29.92 0.47
CA GLN A 96 -22.42 -28.56 0.72
C GLN A 96 -21.39 -27.85 1.59
N LEU A 97 -21.10 -26.59 1.29
CA LEU A 97 -20.19 -25.78 2.09
C LEU A 97 -20.81 -25.58 3.47
N THR A 98 -20.16 -26.08 4.52
CA THR A 98 -20.66 -25.99 5.89
C THR A 98 -19.94 -24.92 6.69
N THR A 99 -18.62 -24.79 6.50
CA THR A 99 -17.80 -23.89 7.30
C THR A 99 -16.76 -23.19 6.43
N VAL A 100 -16.58 -21.90 6.67
CA VAL A 100 -15.43 -21.14 6.17
C VAL A 100 -14.66 -20.63 7.38
N ILE A 101 -13.42 -21.09 7.53
CA ILE A 101 -12.50 -20.64 8.55
C ILE A 101 -11.51 -19.71 7.87
N ILE A 102 -11.43 -18.49 8.35
CA ILE A 102 -10.58 -17.44 7.81
C ILE A 102 -9.61 -17.06 8.92
N SER A 103 -8.31 -17.12 8.65
CA SER A 103 -7.37 -16.45 9.54
C SER A 103 -7.68 -14.96 9.45
N GLN A 104 -7.74 -14.28 10.60
CA GLN A 104 -7.74 -12.82 10.56
C GLN A 104 -6.48 -12.38 9.83
N ASP A 105 -6.59 -11.33 9.03
CA ASP A 105 -5.41 -10.63 8.54
C ASP A 105 -4.46 -10.41 9.74
N PRO A 106 -3.21 -10.90 9.71
CA PRO A 106 -2.27 -10.70 10.81
C PRO A 106 -2.02 -9.21 11.11
N VAL A 107 -2.47 -8.31 10.23
CA VAL A 107 -2.44 -6.84 10.37
C VAL A 107 -3.65 -6.30 11.18
N GLY A 108 -4.71 -7.06 11.40
CA GLY A 108 -5.86 -6.67 12.22
C GLY A 108 -6.59 -5.44 11.65
N LEU A 109 -7.04 -4.51 12.50
CA LEU A 109 -7.77 -3.30 12.08
C LEU A 109 -6.94 -2.34 11.19
N LEU A 110 -5.64 -2.60 11.03
CA LEU A 110 -4.76 -1.82 10.15
C LEU A 110 -5.00 -2.13 8.66
N GLY A 111 -5.60 -3.28 8.31
CA GLY A 111 -6.07 -3.62 6.95
C GLY A 111 -7.45 -3.02 6.60
N GLY A 112 -8.07 -2.31 7.55
CA GLY A 112 -9.39 -1.71 7.43
C GLY A 112 -10.39 -2.26 8.45
N ALA A 113 -11.59 -1.65 8.50
CA ALA A 113 -12.65 -2.06 9.44
C ALA A 113 -13.24 -3.45 9.11
N ASN A 114 -13.01 -3.95 7.90
CA ASN A 114 -13.35 -5.31 7.51
C ASN A 114 -12.05 -6.13 7.51
N LEU A 115 -11.86 -6.90 8.58
CA LEU A 115 -10.72 -7.80 8.82
C LEU A 115 -10.59 -8.92 7.77
N TYR A 116 -11.50 -8.98 6.80
CA TYR A 116 -11.57 -9.96 5.73
C TYR A 116 -11.47 -9.33 4.34
N ARG A 117 -11.21 -8.01 4.24
CA ARG A 117 -11.09 -7.32 2.95
C ARG A 117 -9.65 -7.44 2.43
N TYR A 118 -9.47 -8.25 1.38
CA TYR A 118 -8.20 -8.38 0.67
C TYR A 118 -7.83 -7.09 -0.10
N ALA A 119 -8.77 -6.52 -0.86
CA ALA A 119 -8.52 -5.40 -1.78
C ALA A 119 -9.71 -4.42 -1.85
N PRO A 120 -9.50 -3.14 -2.21
CA PRO A 120 -10.59 -2.25 -2.59
C PRO A 120 -11.37 -2.75 -3.81
N ASN A 121 -10.66 -3.34 -4.79
CA ASN A 121 -11.20 -4.04 -5.96
C ASN A 121 -10.20 -5.13 -6.42
N PRO A 122 -10.51 -6.43 -6.29
CA PRO A 122 -9.57 -7.52 -6.60
C PRO A 122 -9.28 -7.70 -8.10
N CYS A 123 -10.06 -7.07 -8.99
CA CYS A 123 -9.86 -7.16 -10.45
C CYS A 123 -8.88 -6.10 -10.98
N THR A 124 -8.66 -5.00 -10.25
CA THR A 124 -7.77 -3.89 -10.66
C THR A 124 -6.65 -3.60 -9.67
N TRP A 125 -6.74 -4.17 -8.46
CA TRP A 125 -5.75 -3.99 -7.41
C TRP A 125 -4.90 -5.25 -7.29
N ILE A 126 -3.66 -5.14 -7.74
CA ILE A 126 -2.60 -6.08 -7.38
C ILE A 126 -2.10 -5.60 -6.02
N ASP A 127 -2.02 -6.51 -5.03
CA ASP A 127 -1.25 -6.31 -3.81
C ASP A 127 0.14 -6.91 -4.01
N PRO A 128 1.11 -6.14 -4.53
CA PRO A 128 2.42 -6.69 -4.83
C PRO A 128 3.23 -7.05 -3.58
N TRP A 129 2.77 -6.83 -2.34
CA TRP A 129 3.63 -7.03 -1.15
C TRP A 129 2.95 -7.53 0.13
N GLY A 130 1.62 -7.56 0.24
CA GLY A 130 0.93 -8.07 1.43
C GLY A 130 1.12 -7.24 2.70
N TRP A 131 2.12 -6.36 2.79
CA TRP A 131 2.47 -5.57 3.97
C TRP A 131 2.89 -4.16 3.55
N ALA A 132 2.27 -3.14 4.16
CA ALA A 132 2.70 -1.74 4.25
C ALA A 132 3.51 -1.19 3.07
N TYR A 133 2.89 -0.31 2.27
CA TYR A 133 3.54 0.49 1.23
C TYR A 133 5.04 0.75 1.48
N LYS A 134 5.90 0.36 0.52
CA LYS A 134 7.35 0.51 0.68
C LYS A 134 7.71 1.95 1.06
N ASP A 135 8.66 2.10 1.97
CA ASP A 135 9.30 3.39 2.23
C ASP A 135 10.08 3.85 1.00
N VAL A 136 10.24 5.15 0.86
CA VAL A 136 11.00 5.79 -0.22
C VAL A 136 11.86 6.88 0.38
N ASP A 137 13.18 6.68 0.35
CA ASP A 137 14.15 7.70 0.76
C ASP A 137 14.78 8.34 -0.48
N PHE A 138 14.63 9.66 -0.65
CA PHE A 138 15.21 10.43 -1.75
C PHE A 138 16.61 10.98 -1.43
N THR A 139 17.24 10.57 -0.33
CA THR A 139 18.60 11.02 0.04
C THR A 139 19.59 10.76 -1.10
N GLY A 140 20.28 11.82 -1.54
CA GLY A 140 21.23 11.74 -2.66
C GLY A 140 20.59 11.73 -4.07
N SER A 141 19.26 11.76 -4.16
CA SER A 141 18.56 11.84 -5.45
C SER A 141 18.80 13.19 -6.14
N PRO A 142 18.99 13.22 -7.47
CA PRO A 142 19.02 14.46 -8.25
C PRO A 142 17.66 15.17 -8.30
N ASP A 143 16.58 14.54 -7.81
CA ASP A 143 15.24 15.13 -7.75
C ASP A 143 14.94 15.86 -6.45
N LEU A 144 15.88 15.89 -5.51
CA LEU A 144 15.75 16.76 -4.34
C LEU A 144 15.82 18.23 -4.76
N PHE A 145 15.10 19.09 -4.02
CA PHE A 145 15.11 20.53 -4.24
C PHE A 145 16.55 21.06 -4.17
N PRO A 146 16.99 21.89 -5.13
CA PRO A 146 18.36 22.36 -5.18
C PRO A 146 18.69 23.20 -3.93
N VAL A 147 19.79 22.85 -3.27
CA VAL A 147 20.29 23.60 -2.10
C VAL A 147 21.18 24.74 -2.56
N THR A 148 20.90 25.95 -2.06
CA THR A 148 21.73 27.13 -2.28
C THR A 148 22.02 27.84 -0.95
N GLY A 149 23.25 28.31 -0.76
CA GLY A 149 23.66 28.97 0.49
C GLY A 149 23.45 28.07 1.72
N ASN A 150 22.74 28.58 2.72
CA ASN A 150 22.47 27.90 4.00
C ASN A 150 21.14 27.11 4.01
N GLN A 151 20.44 27.05 2.88
CA GLN A 151 19.17 26.33 2.75
C GLN A 151 19.40 24.82 2.92
N LYS A 152 18.34 24.07 3.26
CA LYS A 152 18.33 22.61 3.25
C LYS A 152 17.16 22.11 2.40
N ASN A 153 17.26 20.89 1.90
CA ASN A 153 16.17 20.18 1.22
C ASN A 153 15.73 18.93 2.00
N ILE A 154 16.49 18.52 3.01
CA ILE A 154 16.15 17.48 3.97
C ILE A 154 16.20 18.09 5.37
N VAL A 155 15.12 17.97 6.13
CA VAL A 155 15.00 18.55 7.49
C VAL A 155 14.22 17.62 8.41
N THR A 156 14.49 17.69 9.71
CA THR A 156 13.67 17.01 10.71
C THR A 156 12.67 17.98 11.30
N ILE A 157 11.39 17.60 11.36
CA ILE A 157 10.34 18.36 12.03
C ILE A 157 9.69 17.54 13.13
N THR A 158 8.95 18.20 14.03
CA THR A 158 7.96 17.52 14.86
C THR A 158 6.61 17.55 14.13
N MET A 159 5.99 16.37 13.94
CA MET A 159 4.69 16.20 13.30
C MET A 159 3.57 16.90 14.09
N GLN A 160 2.71 17.63 13.37
CA GLN A 160 1.66 18.46 13.97
C GLN A 160 0.24 17.91 13.71
N GLY A 161 0.13 16.65 13.27
CA GLY A 161 -1.15 16.03 12.97
C GLY A 161 -1.80 16.54 11.66
N SER A 162 -1.05 17.24 10.81
CA SER A 162 -1.57 17.84 9.57
C SER A 162 -0.47 18.16 8.56
N ARG A 163 -0.59 17.63 7.32
CA ARG A 163 0.40 17.85 6.25
C ARG A 163 0.67 19.34 5.98
N PRO A 164 -0.33 20.23 5.82
CA PRO A 164 -0.07 21.66 5.65
C PRO A 164 0.76 22.30 6.78
N ARG A 165 0.54 21.88 8.04
CA ARG A 165 1.30 22.38 9.19
C ARG A 165 2.73 21.85 9.17
N ASP A 166 2.88 20.58 8.84
CA ASP A 166 4.18 19.93 8.67
C ASP A 166 4.99 20.61 7.56
N PHE A 167 4.38 20.87 6.40
CA PHE A 167 5.01 21.56 5.27
C PHE A 167 5.44 22.97 5.67
N THR A 168 4.58 23.70 6.40
CA THR A 168 4.92 25.03 6.91
C THR A 168 6.16 24.98 7.82
N GLN A 169 6.22 23.98 8.70
CA GLN A 169 7.37 23.80 9.58
C GLN A 169 8.61 23.34 8.81
N ALA A 170 8.47 22.47 7.81
CA ALA A 170 9.56 22.00 6.96
C ALA A 170 10.17 23.16 6.15
N PHE A 171 9.36 24.01 5.51
CA PHE A 171 9.83 25.22 4.84
C PHE A 171 10.63 26.14 5.78
N LYS A 172 10.14 26.31 7.01
CA LYS A 172 10.82 27.12 8.03
C LYS A 172 12.19 26.53 8.42
N GLU A 173 12.25 25.24 8.76
CA GLU A 173 13.50 24.56 9.13
C GLU A 173 14.50 24.47 7.95
N ALA A 174 13.97 24.43 6.73
CA ALA A 174 14.74 24.37 5.50
C ALA A 174 15.33 25.72 5.08
N GLY A 175 14.82 26.82 5.63
CA GLY A 175 15.16 28.17 5.15
C GLY A 175 14.65 28.44 3.74
N ILE A 176 13.61 27.73 3.28
CA ILE A 176 13.00 27.89 1.96
C ILE A 176 11.78 28.80 2.08
N LYS A 177 11.69 29.82 1.22
CA LYS A 177 10.49 30.65 1.13
C LYS A 177 9.43 29.93 0.32
N ALA A 178 8.27 29.67 0.92
CA ALA A 178 7.13 29.05 0.24
C ALA A 178 6.58 29.88 -0.95
N SER A 179 6.96 31.16 -1.05
CA SER A 179 6.63 32.03 -2.18
C SER A 179 7.62 31.95 -3.35
N ASN A 180 8.65 31.09 -3.26
CA ASN A 180 9.60 30.90 -4.36
C ASN A 180 8.91 30.05 -5.46
N PRO A 181 8.72 30.57 -6.69
CA PRO A 181 8.04 29.81 -7.75
C PRO A 181 8.68 28.46 -8.07
N ALA A 182 9.98 28.31 -7.82
CA ALA A 182 10.67 27.04 -8.02
C ALA A 182 10.15 25.90 -7.12
N VAL A 183 9.41 26.21 -6.04
CA VAL A 183 8.84 25.18 -5.14
C VAL A 183 7.55 24.59 -5.67
N ASP A 184 6.90 25.21 -6.66
CA ASP A 184 5.59 24.76 -7.16
C ASP A 184 5.67 23.36 -7.81
N ASP A 185 6.83 23.01 -8.38
CA ASP A 185 7.11 21.69 -8.97
C ASP A 185 7.59 20.66 -7.94
N TYR A 186 7.63 21.00 -6.65
CA TYR A 186 8.16 20.16 -5.60
C TYR A 186 7.15 19.95 -4.47
N THR A 187 7.24 18.80 -3.82
CA THR A 187 6.43 18.45 -2.66
C THR A 187 7.33 18.05 -1.50
N TRP A 188 6.78 18.12 -0.29
CA TRP A 188 7.43 17.61 0.91
C TRP A 188 7.00 16.15 1.13
N HIS A 189 7.96 15.24 1.06
CA HIS A 189 7.81 13.83 1.37
C HIS A 189 8.12 13.58 2.85
N HIS A 190 7.28 12.77 3.52
CA HIS A 190 7.48 12.30 4.89
C HIS A 190 8.15 10.92 4.85
N VAL A 191 9.42 10.84 5.23
CA VAL A 191 10.18 9.55 5.27
C VAL A 191 9.55 8.61 6.31
N ASP A 192 9.65 7.29 6.17
CA ASP A 192 9.08 6.31 7.12
C ASP A 192 9.89 6.16 8.43
N ASP A 193 10.19 7.28 9.10
CA ASP A 193 11.05 7.37 10.29
C ASP A 193 10.41 8.02 11.53
N PHE A 194 9.08 7.97 11.65
CA PHE A 194 8.35 8.60 12.73
C PHE A 194 8.76 8.03 14.09
N ASP A 195 9.28 8.90 14.97
CA ASP A 195 9.52 8.58 16.36
C ASP A 195 8.33 8.98 17.23
N PRO A 196 7.50 8.04 17.73
CA PRO A 196 6.34 8.36 18.55
C PRO A 196 6.67 8.95 19.92
N LYS A 197 7.91 8.82 20.41
CA LYS A 197 8.33 9.40 21.69
C LYS A 197 8.57 10.89 21.56
N THR A 198 9.21 11.32 20.48
CA THR A 198 9.58 12.72 20.26
C THR A 198 8.66 13.46 19.28
N GLY A 199 7.86 12.72 18.51
CA GLY A 199 7.00 13.21 17.45
C GLY A 199 7.76 13.59 16.18
N LYS A 200 9.04 13.21 16.06
CA LYS A 200 9.91 13.65 14.98
C LYS A 200 9.78 12.77 13.74
N THR A 201 10.00 13.39 12.58
CA THR A 201 10.12 12.75 11.26
C THR A 201 11.06 13.55 10.38
N THR A 202 11.69 12.88 9.41
CA THR A 202 12.42 13.50 8.32
C THR A 202 11.49 13.88 7.16
N MET A 203 11.66 15.11 6.69
CA MET A 203 10.99 15.69 5.55
C MET A 203 11.99 15.91 4.42
N GLN A 204 11.62 15.51 3.20
CA GLN A 204 12.45 15.68 2.00
C GLN A 204 11.68 16.47 0.95
N HIS A 205 12.25 17.58 0.50
CA HIS A 205 11.66 18.38 -0.57
C HIS A 205 12.12 17.81 -1.90
N VAL A 206 11.20 17.18 -2.64
CA VAL A 206 11.49 16.39 -3.85
C VAL A 206 10.56 16.82 -4.98
N LYS A 207 11.00 16.71 -6.24
CA LYS A 207 10.14 16.97 -7.40
C LYS A 207 8.85 16.16 -7.28
N THR A 208 7.72 16.81 -7.51
CA THR A 208 6.39 16.21 -7.39
C THR A 208 6.26 14.99 -8.30
N SER A 209 6.76 15.06 -9.53
CA SER A 209 6.74 13.93 -10.46
C SER A 209 7.54 12.71 -10.00
N ALA A 210 8.72 12.93 -9.40
CA ALA A 210 9.55 11.86 -8.86
C ALA A 210 8.90 11.21 -7.64
N HIS A 211 8.27 12.02 -6.77
CA HIS A 211 7.48 11.52 -5.65
C HIS A 211 6.28 10.68 -6.11
N GLU A 212 5.50 11.20 -7.06
CA GLU A 212 4.32 10.52 -7.61
C GLU A 212 4.65 9.20 -8.31
N ALA A 213 5.80 9.12 -8.99
CA ALA A 213 6.28 7.91 -9.64
C ALA A 213 6.56 6.76 -8.65
N THR A 214 6.69 7.05 -7.36
CA THR A 214 6.89 6.03 -6.33
C THR A 214 5.59 5.57 -5.67
N PHE A 215 4.44 6.11 -6.07
CA PHE A 215 3.17 5.67 -5.52
C PHE A 215 2.79 4.24 -5.95
N PRO A 216 2.14 3.47 -5.06
CA PRO A 216 1.83 3.86 -3.69
C PRO A 216 3.02 3.60 -2.73
N HIS A 217 3.33 4.56 -1.85
CA HIS A 217 4.38 4.45 -0.83
C HIS A 217 3.89 4.87 0.56
N GLY A 218 4.60 4.37 1.58
CA GLY A 218 4.37 4.63 3.00
C GLY A 218 5.26 5.76 3.50
N GLY A 219 5.04 6.21 4.73
CA GLY A 219 5.83 7.27 5.32
C GLY A 219 5.33 7.60 6.72
N SER A 220 5.99 8.56 7.38
CA SER A 220 5.69 8.92 8.78
C SER A 220 4.23 9.27 9.07
N VAL A 221 3.48 9.75 8.07
CA VAL A 221 2.03 9.96 8.20
C VAL A 221 1.30 8.66 8.53
N SER A 222 1.62 7.57 7.83
CA SER A 222 1.03 6.24 8.05
C SER A 222 1.47 5.67 9.40
N GLN A 223 2.73 5.87 9.79
CA GLN A 223 3.24 5.46 11.11
C GLN A 223 2.57 6.23 12.25
N TYR A 224 2.34 7.54 12.10
CA TYR A 224 1.59 8.35 13.05
C TYR A 224 0.16 7.83 13.22
N GLU A 225 -0.56 7.62 12.11
CA GLU A 225 -1.93 7.11 12.14
C GLU A 225 -2.00 5.75 12.84
N LYS A 226 -1.10 4.82 12.48
CA LYS A 226 -0.97 3.51 13.10
C LYS A 226 -0.68 3.59 14.59
N HIS A 227 0.29 4.40 15.00
CA HIS A 227 0.70 4.51 16.40
C HIS A 227 -0.42 5.00 17.30
N PHE A 228 -1.23 5.95 16.83
CA PHE A 228 -2.33 6.53 17.59
C PHE A 228 -3.70 5.90 17.31
N GLY A 229 -3.75 4.78 16.58
CA GLY A 229 -4.99 4.06 16.30
C GLY A 229 -5.98 4.84 15.43
N LEU A 230 -5.50 5.77 14.60
CA LEU A 230 -6.31 6.49 13.64
C LEU A 230 -6.55 5.63 12.40
N ARG A 231 -7.72 5.76 11.77
CA ARG A 231 -7.96 5.15 10.46
C ARG A 231 -7.02 5.78 9.42
N SER A 232 -6.67 5.02 8.39
CA SER A 232 -5.87 5.53 7.27
C SER A 232 -6.50 6.78 6.63
N GLY A 233 -5.69 7.81 6.35
CA GLY A 233 -6.12 9.06 5.73
C GLY A 233 -6.81 10.05 6.68
N ARG A 234 -6.68 9.85 8.00
CA ARG A 234 -7.19 10.75 9.04
C ARG A 234 -6.17 11.78 9.51
N TYR A 235 -4.92 11.70 9.07
CA TYR A 235 -3.92 12.73 9.28
C TYR A 235 -4.36 14.05 8.63
N GLY A 236 -4.44 15.13 9.42
CA GLY A 236 -5.05 16.40 9.02
C GLY A 236 -6.49 16.60 9.47
N LYS A 237 -7.14 15.60 10.07
CA LYS A 237 -8.47 15.72 10.69
C LYS A 237 -8.37 16.22 12.14
N PRO A 238 -9.46 16.76 12.74
CA PRO A 238 -9.43 17.34 14.08
C PRO A 238 -8.82 16.43 15.14
N GLU A 239 -9.11 15.13 15.12
CA GLU A 239 -8.57 14.17 16.09
C GLU A 239 -7.05 13.97 15.96
N SER A 240 -6.49 13.98 14.74
CA SER A 240 -5.05 13.87 14.54
C SER A 240 -4.33 15.11 15.06
N ILE A 241 -4.91 16.29 14.85
CA ILE A 241 -4.38 17.55 15.35
C ILE A 241 -4.51 17.64 16.88
N ALA A 242 -5.61 17.13 17.46
CA ALA A 242 -5.81 17.07 18.89
C ALA A 242 -4.74 16.19 19.57
N ILE A 243 -4.40 15.03 18.99
CA ILE A 243 -3.28 14.19 19.47
C ILE A 243 -1.97 14.98 19.51
N ALA A 244 -1.63 15.69 18.43
CA ALA A 244 -0.41 16.51 18.39
C ALA A 244 -0.45 17.65 19.40
N GLN A 245 -1.63 18.23 19.67
CA GLN A 245 -1.82 19.23 20.71
C GLN A 245 -1.60 18.65 22.11
N ASP A 246 -2.19 17.50 22.43
CA ASP A 246 -2.06 16.82 23.73
C ASP A 246 -0.61 16.39 24.00
N LYS A 247 0.14 16.05 22.94
CA LYS A 247 1.57 15.77 23.01
C LYS A 247 2.46 17.02 23.12
N GLY A 248 1.89 18.22 23.00
CA GLY A 248 2.64 19.48 23.01
C GLY A 248 3.46 19.73 21.74
N TRP A 249 3.13 19.05 20.64
CA TRP A 249 3.84 19.13 19.36
C TRP A 249 3.33 20.24 18.44
N LEU A 250 2.10 20.71 18.65
CA LEU A 250 1.48 21.73 17.81
C LEU A 250 2.21 23.07 17.91
N LYS A 251 2.60 23.63 16.75
CA LYS A 251 3.16 24.98 16.65
C LYS A 251 2.08 25.96 16.18
N GLY A 252 2.06 27.14 16.79
CA GLY A 252 1.07 28.18 16.50
C GLY A 252 -0.29 27.93 17.19
N ARG A 253 -1.36 28.60 16.71
CA ARG A 253 -2.70 28.47 17.30
C ARG A 253 -3.31 27.10 16.99
N ALA A 254 -3.90 26.48 18.01
CA ALA A 254 -4.77 25.32 17.85
C ALA A 254 -5.97 25.67 16.95
N PRO A 255 -6.44 24.76 16.08
CA PRO A 255 -7.68 24.96 15.35
C PRO A 255 -8.84 25.14 16.33
N LYS A 256 -9.81 25.99 16.00
CA LYS A 256 -11.02 26.12 16.82
C LYS A 256 -11.75 24.79 16.85
N THR A 257 -11.86 24.18 18.02
CA THR A 257 -12.82 23.09 18.25
C THR A 257 -14.21 23.71 18.18
N ASN A 258 -15.03 23.31 17.19
CA ASN A 258 -16.47 23.53 17.28
C ASN A 258 -17.00 22.62 18.39
N THR A 259 -16.86 23.04 19.64
CA THR A 259 -17.68 22.52 20.73
C THR A 259 -19.08 23.06 20.50
N GLY A 260 -19.88 22.30 19.74
CA GLY A 260 -21.33 22.41 19.82
C GLY A 260 -21.71 22.25 21.29
N THR A 261 -22.28 23.30 21.85
CA THR A 261 -22.76 23.36 23.22
C THR A 261 -24.13 22.68 23.26
N CYS A 262 -24.31 21.84 24.29
CA CYS A 262 -25.54 21.22 24.79
C CYS A 262 -26.14 20.05 23.97
#